data_AF-A0A7X6RDU9-F1
#
_entry.id   AF-A0A7X6RDU9-F1
#
_cell.length_a   1.000
_cell.length_b   1.000
_cell.length_c   1.000
_cell.angle_alpha   90.00
_cell.angle_beta   90.00
_cell.angle_gamma   90.00
#
_symmetry.space_group_name_H-M   'P 1'
#
loop_
_entity.id
_entity.type
_entity.pdbx_description
1 polymer ?
#
loop_
_entity_poly.entity_id
_entity_poly.type
_entity_poly.pdbx_seq_one_letter_code
_entity_poly.pdbx_strand_id
1 'polypeptide(L)'
;MRNARRAFVALAASALALGGCSAAGLQHTGKDPVAIGIDADDPEQVVLGEIYRHILQQLGRPASVIPADFATDDTLSALKEEPVDFVVACTGRLVVETNTAAAQQLAEEAEAGAEGMPETVYDAAVAALPASVRTVDPSPAEGCSGAGDLPQNVIPLFTAGMFDRGEINRLNFITRVMATDRIEEMVDEVEDGSSVEDALAEWMMEYAHIDVYADEVADPDDSGAAAGDSADQSGAR
;
A
#
# COMPACT_ATOMS: atom_id res chain seq x y z
N MET A 1 34.35 50.02 62.57
CA MET A 1 33.19 49.66 63.41
C MET A 1 31.92 49.79 62.58
N ARG A 2 31.04 48.79 62.69
CA ARG A 2 29.69 48.63 62.09
C ARG A 2 29.64 48.30 60.60
N ASN A 3 28.91 47.29 60.10
CA ASN A 3 28.23 46.14 60.69
C ASN A 3 27.93 45.18 59.54
N ALA A 4 28.02 43.87 59.79
CA ALA A 4 27.65 42.81 58.86
C ALA A 4 26.15 42.82 58.56
N ARG A 5 25.79 42.50 57.31
CA ARG A 5 24.52 41.85 56.96
C ARG A 5 24.79 40.78 55.91
N ARG A 6 24.65 39.52 56.34
CA ARG A 6 24.45 38.35 55.48
C ARG A 6 23.03 38.40 54.93
N ALA A 7 22.85 38.11 53.65
CA ALA A 7 21.58 37.65 53.10
C ALA A 7 21.87 36.41 52.25
N PHE A 8 21.14 35.35 52.59
CA PHE A 8 21.13 34.01 52.01
C PHE A 8 20.01 33.94 50.95
N VAL A 9 20.07 32.90 50.09
CA VAL A 9 18.98 32.33 49.25
C VAL A 9 18.77 33.04 47.89
N ALA A 10 18.66 32.38 46.72
CA ALA A 10 18.41 30.98 46.36
C ALA A 10 19.12 30.63 45.02
N LEU A 11 19.62 29.40 44.91
CA LEU A 11 19.82 28.74 43.61
C LEU A 11 18.44 28.47 43.00
N ALA A 12 18.14 29.07 41.85
CA ALA A 12 17.08 28.60 40.97
C ALA A 12 17.70 27.59 40.01
N ALA A 13 17.57 26.29 40.32
CA ALA A 13 17.84 25.23 39.38
C ALA A 13 16.67 25.17 38.38
N SER A 14 16.85 25.77 37.21
CA SER A 14 15.93 25.62 36.09
C SER A 14 16.05 24.19 35.55
N ALA A 15 15.14 23.32 35.97
CA ALA A 15 14.95 22.02 35.35
C ALA A 15 14.42 22.25 33.93
N LEU A 16 15.28 22.05 32.93
CA LEU A 16 14.87 21.88 31.54
C LEU A 16 14.06 20.58 31.47
N ALA A 17 12.74 20.71 31.43
CA ALA A 17 11.88 19.63 31.03
C ALA A 17 12.16 19.36 29.54
N LEU A 18 12.94 18.31 29.27
CA LEU A 18 13.00 17.68 27.96
C LEU A 18 11.59 17.12 27.70
N GLY A 19 10.77 17.89 26.97
CA GLY A 19 9.57 17.37 26.35
C GLY A 19 10.01 16.30 25.36
N GLY A 20 9.94 15.04 25.79
CA GLY A 20 10.13 13.90 24.91
C GLY A 20 9.02 13.94 23.87
N CYS A 21 9.40 14.06 22.60
CA CYS A 21 8.54 13.65 21.51
C CYS A 21 8.27 12.15 21.69
N SER A 22 7.15 11.81 22.31
CA SER A 22 6.60 10.47 22.21
C SER A 22 6.15 10.34 20.75
N ALA A 23 7.00 9.77 19.90
CA ALA A 23 6.56 9.21 18.64
C ALA A 23 5.55 8.12 19.00
N ALA A 24 4.27 8.48 18.94
CA ALA A 24 3.20 7.53 19.11
C ALA A 24 3.29 6.51 17.97
N GLY A 25 3.36 5.23 18.33
CA GLY A 25 2.67 4.20 17.55
C GLY A 25 3.40 3.44 16.45
N LEU A 26 4.59 3.80 15.98
CA LEU A 26 5.31 2.90 15.07
C LEU A 26 5.91 1.74 15.86
N GLN A 27 5.19 0.62 15.94
CA GLN A 27 5.73 -0.65 16.36
C GLN A 27 6.91 -0.98 15.44
N HIS A 28 8.13 -0.69 15.90
CA HIS A 28 9.34 -1.02 15.16
C HIS A 28 9.48 -2.54 15.13
N THR A 29 9.04 -3.16 14.04
CA THR A 29 9.08 -4.61 13.84
C THR A 29 10.48 -5.13 13.52
N GLY A 30 11.46 -4.22 13.42
CA GLY A 30 12.84 -4.52 13.02
C GLY A 30 12.99 -4.90 11.55
N LYS A 31 11.92 -4.77 10.75
CA LYS A 31 11.94 -5.03 9.30
C LYS A 31 12.26 -3.75 8.53
N ASP A 32 13.06 -3.88 7.47
CA ASP A 32 13.43 -2.77 6.59
C ASP A 32 12.20 -2.20 5.87
N PRO A 33 12.05 -0.87 5.72
CA PRO A 33 10.94 -0.30 4.96
C PRO A 33 10.89 -0.78 3.51
N VAL A 34 9.71 -0.73 2.88
CA VAL A 34 9.47 -1.08 1.48
C VAL A 34 9.01 0.16 0.72
N ALA A 35 9.71 0.53 -0.34
CA ALA A 35 9.26 1.53 -1.30
C ALA A 35 8.48 0.86 -2.44
N ILE A 36 7.21 1.23 -2.59
CA ILE A 36 6.33 0.76 -3.66
C ILE A 36 6.30 1.84 -4.75
N GLY A 37 6.84 1.53 -5.93
CA GLY A 37 6.81 2.42 -7.09
C GLY A 37 5.49 2.34 -7.84
N ILE A 38 4.91 3.49 -8.16
CA ILE A 38 3.69 3.61 -8.97
C ILE A 38 3.82 4.72 -10.02
N ASP A 39 3.08 4.60 -11.12
CA ASP A 39 2.77 5.76 -11.94
C ASP A 39 1.69 6.57 -11.22
N ALA A 40 2.04 7.76 -10.74
CA ALA A 40 1.13 8.58 -9.94
C ALA A 40 0.04 9.25 -10.79
N ASP A 41 0.17 9.23 -12.12
CA ASP A 41 -0.83 9.73 -13.06
C ASP A 41 -1.81 8.62 -13.51
N ASP A 42 -1.60 7.36 -13.08
CA ASP A 42 -2.47 6.21 -13.33
C ASP A 42 -3.26 5.85 -12.05
N PRO A 43 -4.57 6.15 -11.98
CA PRO A 43 -5.40 5.84 -10.81
C PRO A 43 -5.40 4.34 -10.43
N GLU A 44 -5.29 3.44 -11.40
CA GLU A 44 -5.22 2.01 -11.14
C GLU A 44 -3.93 1.66 -10.37
N GLN A 45 -2.79 2.22 -10.79
CA GLN A 45 -1.53 2.04 -10.09
C GLN A 45 -1.54 2.64 -8.68
N VAL A 46 -2.20 3.79 -8.51
CA VAL A 46 -2.41 4.40 -7.18
C VAL A 46 -3.18 3.45 -6.27
N VAL A 47 -4.33 2.95 -6.72
CA VAL A 47 -5.17 1.99 -5.96
C VAL A 47 -4.39 0.73 -5.62
N LEU A 48 -3.75 0.10 -6.61
CA LEU A 48 -3.00 -1.13 -6.42
C LEU A 48 -1.80 -0.95 -5.47
N GLY A 49 -1.08 0.16 -5.59
CA GLY A 49 0.04 0.50 -4.72
C GLY A 49 -0.40 0.64 -3.26
N GLU A 50 -1.52 1.34 -3.02
CA GLU A 50 -2.04 1.56 -1.68
C GLU A 50 -2.59 0.27 -1.04
N ILE A 51 -3.23 -0.63 -1.81
CA ILE A 51 -3.60 -1.96 -1.31
C ILE A 51 -2.37 -2.68 -0.75
N TYR A 52 -1.29 -2.76 -1.52
CA TYR A 52 -0.08 -3.46 -1.07
C TYR A 52 0.60 -2.73 0.11
N ARG A 53 0.59 -1.40 0.14
CA ARG A 53 1.09 -0.62 1.29
C ARG A 53 0.37 -1.02 2.58
N HIS A 54 -0.95 -0.99 2.59
CA HIS A 54 -1.73 -1.32 3.79
C HIS A 54 -1.55 -2.78 4.20
N ILE A 55 -1.46 -3.71 3.25
CA ILE A 55 -1.20 -5.13 3.53
C ILE A 55 0.16 -5.32 4.21
N LEU A 56 1.20 -4.67 3.71
CA LEU A 56 2.53 -4.71 4.32
C LEU A 56 2.52 -4.09 5.72
N GLN A 57 1.85 -2.95 5.90
CA GLN A 57 1.72 -2.29 7.20
C GLN A 57 0.99 -3.17 8.23
N GLN A 58 -0.06 -3.89 7.83
CA GLN A 58 -0.75 -4.85 8.70
C GLN A 58 0.18 -5.98 9.18
N LEU A 59 1.15 -6.37 8.35
CA LEU A 59 2.18 -7.34 8.71
C LEU A 59 3.32 -6.72 9.54
N GLY A 60 3.17 -5.45 9.90
CA GLY A 60 4.15 -4.63 10.59
C GLY A 60 5.35 -4.28 9.73
N ARG A 61 5.28 -4.39 8.41
CA ARG A 61 6.33 -3.97 7.49
C ARG A 61 6.08 -2.50 7.12
N PRO A 62 6.96 -1.55 7.50
CA PRO A 62 6.81 -0.18 7.06
C PRO A 62 6.82 -0.13 5.52
N ALA A 63 5.83 0.51 4.92
CA ALA A 63 5.71 0.63 3.47
C ALA A 63 5.25 2.02 3.08
N SER A 64 5.70 2.50 1.93
CA SER A 64 5.32 3.80 1.37
C SER A 64 5.16 3.67 -0.13
N VAL A 65 4.11 4.29 -0.66
CA VAL A 65 3.91 4.45 -2.10
C VAL A 65 4.65 5.70 -2.53
N ILE A 66 5.48 5.59 -3.57
CA ILE A 66 6.25 6.69 -4.13
C ILE A 66 6.08 6.73 -5.65
N PRO A 67 6.01 7.93 -6.26
CA PRO A 67 6.07 8.04 -7.71
C PRO A 67 7.38 7.46 -8.24
N ALA A 68 7.31 6.68 -9.31
CA ALA A 68 8.45 6.20 -10.06
C ALA A 68 8.24 6.47 -11.56
N ASP A 69 9.34 6.58 -12.32
CA ASP A 69 9.26 6.82 -13.76
C ASP A 69 9.06 5.49 -14.49
N PHE A 70 7.85 5.30 -15.03
CA PHE A 70 7.51 4.20 -15.94
C PHE A 70 7.41 4.68 -17.39
N ALA A 71 7.60 5.98 -17.65
CA ALA A 71 7.38 6.59 -18.95
C ALA A 71 8.61 6.48 -19.87
N THR A 72 9.81 6.35 -19.31
CA THR A 72 11.05 6.16 -20.08
C THR A 72 11.45 4.69 -20.25
N ASP A 73 11.03 3.81 -19.36
CA ASP A 73 11.55 2.44 -19.27
C ASP A 73 10.46 1.39 -18.97
N ASP A 74 10.77 0.12 -19.25
CA ASP A 74 9.90 -1.01 -18.91
C ASP A 74 9.73 -1.21 -17.40
N THR A 75 8.70 -1.95 -16.99
CA THR A 75 8.36 -2.15 -15.56
C THR A 75 9.53 -2.70 -14.73
N LEU A 76 10.42 -3.50 -15.34
CA LEU A 76 11.58 -4.08 -14.66
C LEU A 76 12.72 -3.08 -14.47
N SER A 77 12.82 -2.08 -15.33
CA SER A 77 13.81 -1.02 -15.22
C SER A 77 13.53 -0.11 -14.04
N ALA A 78 12.25 0.16 -13.72
CA ALA A 78 11.87 0.85 -12.49
C ALA A 78 12.46 0.14 -11.24
N LEU A 79 12.30 -1.19 -11.12
CA LEU A 79 12.90 -1.97 -10.02
C LEU A 79 14.43 -1.95 -9.97
N LYS A 80 15.10 -1.61 -11.08
CA LYS A 80 16.55 -1.64 -11.21
C LYS A 80 17.19 -0.26 -11.01
N GLU A 81 16.50 0.79 -11.42
CA GLU A 81 17.07 2.13 -11.59
C GLU A 81 16.48 3.14 -10.60
N GLU A 82 15.22 2.95 -10.20
CA GLU A 82 14.56 3.77 -9.19
C GLU A 82 14.80 3.22 -7.78
N PRO A 83 14.73 4.07 -6.74
CA PRO A 83 14.85 3.66 -5.34
C PRO A 83 13.55 2.99 -4.83
N VAL A 84 13.07 1.99 -5.55
CA VAL A 84 11.86 1.20 -5.25
C VAL A 84 12.23 -0.26 -5.03
N ASP A 85 11.49 -0.95 -4.16
CA ASP A 85 11.71 -2.36 -3.85
C ASP A 85 10.61 -3.27 -4.43
N PHE A 86 9.49 -2.66 -4.81
CA PHE A 86 8.24 -3.29 -5.17
C PHE A 86 7.54 -2.46 -6.24
N VAL A 87 7.01 -3.10 -7.28
CA VAL A 87 6.13 -2.48 -8.28
C VAL A 87 4.98 -3.43 -8.60
N VAL A 88 3.91 -2.90 -9.18
CA VAL A 88 2.78 -3.71 -9.66
C VAL A 88 2.83 -3.79 -11.18
N ALA A 89 2.77 -5.00 -11.72
CA ALA A 89 2.84 -5.26 -13.15
C ALA A 89 1.61 -6.07 -13.61
N CYS A 90 1.41 -6.13 -14.93
CA CYS A 90 0.46 -7.05 -15.55
C CYS A 90 1.20 -8.04 -16.43
N THR A 91 0.77 -9.30 -16.40
CA THR A 91 1.47 -10.42 -17.05
C THR A 91 1.68 -10.19 -18.55
N GLY A 92 0.62 -9.90 -19.32
CA GLY A 92 0.71 -9.68 -20.76
C GLY A 92 1.64 -8.53 -21.15
N ARG A 93 1.49 -7.37 -20.50
CA ARG A 93 2.37 -6.20 -20.67
C ARG A 93 3.83 -6.54 -20.39
N LEU A 94 4.10 -7.24 -19.30
CA LEU A 94 5.45 -7.65 -18.92
C LEU A 94 6.08 -8.57 -19.99
N VAL A 95 5.30 -9.48 -20.59
CA VAL A 95 5.78 -10.32 -21.70
C VAL A 95 6.11 -9.48 -22.93
N VAL A 96 5.27 -8.49 -23.27
CA VAL A 96 5.51 -7.57 -24.40
C VAL A 96 6.81 -6.78 -24.21
N GLU A 97 7.00 -6.23 -23.00
CA GLU A 97 8.18 -5.43 -22.62
C GLU A 97 9.47 -6.25 -22.68
N THR A 98 9.42 -7.50 -22.22
CA THR A 98 10.63 -8.32 -22.04
C THR A 98 10.95 -9.25 -23.20
N ASN A 99 9.93 -9.72 -23.93
CA ASN A 99 10.08 -10.70 -25.00
C ASN A 99 8.98 -10.58 -26.06
N THR A 100 9.14 -9.62 -26.96
CA THR A 100 8.19 -9.36 -28.05
C THR A 100 7.92 -10.57 -28.94
N ALA A 101 8.89 -11.46 -29.13
CA ALA A 101 8.70 -12.68 -29.93
C ALA A 101 7.76 -13.69 -29.24
N ALA A 102 7.92 -13.89 -27.93
CA ALA A 102 6.98 -14.70 -27.15
C ALA A 102 5.59 -14.06 -27.09
N ALA A 103 5.53 -12.73 -26.93
CA ALA A 103 4.25 -12.01 -26.94
C ALA A 103 3.46 -12.23 -28.23
N GLN A 104 4.12 -12.15 -29.40
CA GLN A 104 3.50 -12.40 -30.70
C GLN A 104 2.97 -13.82 -30.82
N GLN A 105 3.76 -14.82 -30.41
CA GLN A 105 3.34 -16.21 -30.43
C GLN A 105 2.11 -16.44 -29.53
N LEU A 106 2.14 -15.91 -28.31
CA LEU A 106 1.04 -16.07 -27.36
C LEU A 106 -0.24 -15.37 -27.85
N ALA A 107 -0.11 -14.24 -28.56
CA ALA A 107 -1.24 -13.56 -29.16
C ALA A 107 -1.87 -14.40 -30.29
N GLU A 108 -1.06 -15.01 -31.16
CA GLU A 108 -1.55 -15.95 -32.18
C GLU A 108 -2.27 -17.16 -31.56
N GLU A 109 -1.74 -17.69 -30.44
CA GLU A 109 -2.36 -18.79 -29.70
C GLU A 109 -3.69 -18.38 -29.06
N ALA A 110 -3.76 -17.18 -28.48
CA ALA A 110 -4.99 -16.61 -27.93
C ALA A 110 -6.06 -16.42 -29.02
N GLU A 111 -5.69 -15.85 -30.17
CA GLU A 111 -6.58 -15.68 -31.32
C GLU A 111 -7.09 -17.02 -31.86
N ALA A 112 -6.26 -18.06 -31.82
CA ALA A 112 -6.63 -19.42 -32.19
C ALA A 112 -7.56 -20.11 -31.15
N GLY A 113 -7.85 -19.46 -30.03
CA GLY A 113 -8.74 -19.96 -28.98
C GLY A 113 -8.08 -21.01 -28.08
N ALA A 114 -6.77 -20.89 -27.83
CA ALA A 114 -6.10 -21.73 -26.84
C ALA A 114 -6.72 -21.55 -25.44
N GLU A 115 -6.86 -22.65 -24.71
CA GLU A 115 -7.35 -22.65 -23.32
C GLU A 115 -6.18 -22.42 -22.34
N GLY A 116 -6.45 -21.84 -21.18
CA GLY A 116 -5.41 -21.61 -20.15
C GLY A 116 -4.41 -20.51 -20.50
N MET A 117 -4.84 -19.51 -21.28
CA MET A 117 -4.01 -18.37 -21.62
C MET A 117 -3.50 -17.59 -20.40
N PRO A 118 -4.29 -17.32 -19.35
CA PRO A 118 -3.81 -16.61 -18.16
C PRO A 118 -2.56 -17.26 -17.55
N GLU A 119 -2.60 -18.58 -17.32
CA GLU A 119 -1.48 -19.33 -16.77
C GLU A 119 -0.28 -19.36 -17.71
N THR A 120 -0.53 -19.54 -19.02
CA THR A 120 0.53 -19.61 -20.03
C THR A 120 1.27 -18.27 -20.17
N VAL A 121 0.53 -17.15 -20.14
CA VAL A 121 1.12 -15.80 -20.18
C VAL A 121 1.85 -15.49 -18.88
N TYR A 122 1.30 -15.89 -17.72
CA TYR A 122 2.00 -15.77 -16.44
C TYR A 122 3.33 -16.54 -16.43
N ASP A 123 3.35 -17.79 -16.92
CA ASP A 123 4.58 -18.59 -17.01
C ASP A 123 5.63 -17.92 -17.90
N ALA A 124 5.21 -17.35 -19.03
CA ALA A 124 6.09 -16.59 -19.91
C ALA A 124 6.63 -15.32 -19.24
N ALA A 125 5.78 -14.61 -18.49
CA ALA A 125 6.15 -13.41 -17.74
C ALA A 125 7.20 -13.74 -16.66
N VAL A 126 6.97 -14.80 -15.88
CA VAL A 126 7.90 -15.28 -14.84
C VAL A 126 9.22 -15.75 -15.45
N ALA A 127 9.17 -16.45 -16.59
CA ALA A 127 10.38 -16.92 -17.28
C ALA A 127 11.27 -15.77 -17.77
N ALA A 128 10.71 -14.59 -18.00
CA ALA A 128 11.43 -13.39 -18.43
C ALA A 128 12.07 -12.60 -17.27
N LEU A 129 11.70 -12.90 -16.01
CA LEU A 129 12.20 -12.16 -14.86
C LEU A 129 13.71 -12.39 -14.63
N PRO A 130 14.46 -11.32 -14.30
CA PRO A 130 15.82 -11.46 -13.77
C PRO A 130 15.83 -12.30 -12.48
N ALA A 131 16.92 -13.02 -12.22
CA ALA A 131 17.05 -13.86 -11.02
C ALA A 131 16.94 -13.09 -9.68
N SER A 132 17.13 -11.76 -9.71
CA SER A 132 16.98 -10.86 -8.57
C SER A 132 15.54 -10.40 -8.33
N VAL A 133 14.60 -10.70 -9.23
CA VAL A 133 13.19 -10.31 -9.14
C VAL A 133 12.34 -11.56 -8.92
N ARG A 134 11.28 -11.42 -8.10
CA ARG A 134 10.27 -12.47 -7.90
C ARG A 134 8.87 -11.85 -7.88
N THR A 135 7.90 -12.73 -8.04
CA THR A 135 6.47 -12.44 -7.91
C THR A 135 5.78 -13.51 -7.04
N VAL A 136 4.49 -13.33 -6.79
CA VAL A 136 3.55 -14.36 -6.31
C VAL A 136 2.59 -14.77 -7.45
N ASP A 137 1.68 -15.69 -7.15
CA ASP A 137 0.67 -16.14 -8.11
C ASP A 137 -0.20 -14.96 -8.58
N PRO A 138 -0.65 -14.96 -9.85
CA PRO A 138 -1.39 -13.84 -10.41
C PRO A 138 -2.79 -13.70 -9.82
N SER A 139 -3.33 -12.49 -9.89
CA SER A 139 -4.72 -12.22 -9.55
C SER A 139 -5.67 -12.79 -10.61
N PRO A 140 -6.95 -13.04 -10.28
CA PRO A 140 -7.98 -13.21 -11.30
C PRO A 140 -8.37 -11.89 -11.96
N ALA A 141 -8.04 -10.73 -11.37
CA ALA A 141 -8.24 -9.43 -12.00
C ALA A 141 -7.45 -9.29 -13.30
N GLU A 142 -8.03 -8.57 -14.25
CA GLU A 142 -7.39 -8.02 -15.44
C GLU A 142 -7.13 -6.55 -15.16
N GLY A 143 -5.87 -6.11 -15.26
CA GLY A 143 -5.50 -4.71 -15.06
C GLY A 143 -4.75 -4.14 -16.25
N CYS A 144 -4.16 -2.97 -16.08
CA CYS A 144 -3.31 -2.32 -17.08
C CYS A 144 -4.03 -2.18 -18.42
N SER A 145 -5.23 -1.60 -18.36
CA SER A 145 -6.15 -1.52 -19.48
C SER A 145 -5.47 -1.02 -20.77
N GLY A 146 -5.74 -1.70 -21.89
CA GLY A 146 -5.21 -1.32 -23.20
C GLY A 146 -3.81 -1.86 -23.56
N ALA A 147 -3.19 -2.72 -22.73
CA ALA A 147 -1.84 -3.25 -22.98
C ALA A 147 -1.73 -4.40 -24.01
N GLY A 148 -2.82 -4.77 -24.69
CA GLY A 148 -2.81 -5.72 -25.82
C GLY A 148 -3.76 -6.92 -25.68
N ASP A 149 -3.60 -7.92 -26.54
CA ASP A 149 -4.52 -9.08 -26.67
C ASP A 149 -4.22 -10.23 -25.70
N LEU A 150 -3.15 -10.11 -24.91
CA LEU A 150 -2.78 -11.08 -23.88
C LEU A 150 -3.51 -10.78 -22.57
N PRO A 151 -3.91 -11.81 -21.78
CA PRO A 151 -4.34 -11.64 -20.40
C PRO A 151 -3.38 -10.75 -19.59
N GLN A 152 -3.95 -9.86 -18.79
CA GLN A 152 -3.26 -8.81 -18.05
C GLN A 152 -3.43 -8.99 -16.55
N ASN A 153 -3.19 -10.21 -16.05
CA ASN A 153 -3.37 -10.48 -14.64
C ASN A 153 -2.38 -9.69 -13.79
N VAL A 154 -2.86 -9.10 -12.70
CA VAL A 154 -2.07 -8.27 -11.80
C VAL A 154 -1.12 -9.14 -11.00
N ILE A 155 0.15 -8.74 -10.97
CA ILE A 155 1.22 -9.40 -10.22
C ILE A 155 2.11 -8.36 -9.52
N PRO A 156 2.48 -8.58 -8.25
CA PRO A 156 3.50 -7.77 -7.60
C PRO A 156 4.90 -8.27 -7.96
N LEU A 157 5.76 -7.37 -8.41
CA LEU A 157 7.18 -7.66 -8.66
C LEU A 157 8.03 -7.04 -7.57
N PHE A 158 8.97 -7.81 -7.01
CA PHE A 158 9.80 -7.34 -5.90
C PHE A 158 11.16 -8.05 -5.84
N THR A 159 12.09 -7.45 -5.09
CA THR A 159 13.44 -8.00 -4.93
C THR A 159 13.43 -9.37 -4.25
N ALA A 160 14.12 -10.34 -4.86
CA ALA A 160 14.22 -11.70 -4.35
C ALA A 160 14.83 -11.75 -2.95
N GLY A 161 14.12 -12.38 -2.00
CA GLY A 161 14.59 -12.60 -0.64
C GLY A 161 14.23 -11.51 0.38
N MET A 162 13.61 -10.41 -0.05
CA MET A 162 13.24 -9.30 0.86
C MET A 162 12.05 -9.60 1.79
N PHE A 163 11.20 -10.55 1.38
CA PHE A 163 10.01 -10.94 2.12
C PHE A 163 10.17 -12.33 2.73
N ASP A 164 9.72 -12.47 3.98
CA ASP A 164 9.62 -13.73 4.69
C ASP A 164 8.43 -14.56 4.18
N ARG A 165 8.33 -15.81 4.66
CA ARG A 165 7.27 -16.73 4.22
C ARG A 165 5.86 -16.25 4.58
N GLY A 166 5.69 -15.58 5.72
CA GLY A 166 4.40 -15.04 6.15
C GLY A 166 3.95 -13.89 5.26
N GLU A 167 4.88 -12.99 4.93
CA GLU A 167 4.67 -11.90 3.98
C GLU A 167 4.30 -12.42 2.60
N ILE A 168 5.06 -13.37 2.06
CA ILE A 168 4.76 -14.00 0.75
C ILE A 168 3.38 -14.68 0.75
N ASN A 169 3.02 -15.39 1.81
CA ASN A 169 1.70 -16.02 1.90
C ASN A 169 0.57 -14.98 1.90
N ARG A 170 0.78 -13.84 2.58
CA ARG A 170 -0.22 -12.78 2.66
C ARG A 170 -0.34 -12.01 1.34
N LEU A 171 0.78 -11.71 0.69
CA LEU A 171 0.80 -11.14 -0.66
C LEU A 171 0.05 -12.06 -1.64
N ASN A 172 0.36 -13.36 -1.65
CA ASN A 172 -0.32 -14.31 -2.52
C ASN A 172 -1.83 -14.39 -2.20
N PHE A 173 -2.22 -14.38 -0.92
CA PHE A 173 -3.63 -14.35 -0.54
C PHE A 173 -4.34 -13.11 -1.08
N ILE A 174 -3.79 -11.91 -0.87
CA ILE A 174 -4.46 -10.67 -1.27
C ILE A 174 -4.54 -10.56 -2.80
N THR A 175 -3.48 -10.93 -3.52
CA THR A 175 -3.47 -10.95 -4.98
C THR A 175 -4.55 -11.87 -5.54
N ARG A 176 -4.79 -13.03 -4.93
CA ARG A 176 -5.83 -13.98 -5.39
C ARG A 176 -7.27 -13.52 -5.19
N VAL A 177 -7.52 -12.56 -4.30
CA VAL A 177 -8.87 -12.02 -4.04
C VAL A 177 -9.11 -10.68 -4.74
N MET A 178 -8.12 -10.18 -5.49
CA MET A 178 -8.29 -9.02 -6.38
C MET A 178 -9.09 -9.42 -7.61
N ALA A 179 -10.28 -8.85 -7.75
CA ALA A 179 -11.15 -9.05 -8.91
C ALA A 179 -11.22 -7.75 -9.74
N THR A 180 -11.39 -7.89 -11.06
CA THR A 180 -11.39 -6.76 -12.01
C THR A 180 -12.43 -5.72 -11.64
N ASP A 181 -13.68 -6.15 -11.45
CA ASP A 181 -14.83 -5.29 -11.15
C ASP A 181 -14.63 -4.48 -9.86
N ARG A 182 -13.96 -5.07 -8.86
CA ARG A 182 -13.65 -4.37 -7.61
C ARG A 182 -12.54 -3.35 -7.76
N ILE A 183 -11.52 -3.64 -8.54
CA ILE A 183 -10.46 -2.66 -8.82
C ILE A 183 -11.03 -1.50 -9.64
N GLU A 184 -11.83 -1.79 -10.66
CA GLU A 184 -12.52 -0.78 -11.48
C GLU A 184 -13.42 0.12 -10.61
N GLU A 185 -14.20 -0.45 -9.69
CA GLU A 185 -15.03 0.30 -8.74
C GLU A 185 -14.20 1.27 -7.89
N MET A 186 -13.08 0.81 -7.32
CA MET A 186 -12.19 1.68 -6.51
C MET A 186 -11.50 2.75 -7.37
N VAL A 187 -11.16 2.43 -8.61
CA VAL A 187 -10.58 3.39 -9.56
C VAL A 187 -11.59 4.48 -9.93
N ASP A 188 -12.82 4.09 -10.29
CA ASP A 188 -13.90 5.03 -10.64
C ASP A 188 -14.17 6.00 -9.49
N GLU A 189 -14.18 5.52 -8.24
CA GLU A 189 -14.37 6.38 -7.06
C GLU A 189 -13.25 7.42 -6.90
N VAL A 190 -11.98 7.00 -7.09
CA VAL A 190 -10.82 7.91 -7.02
C VAL A 190 -10.88 8.94 -8.16
N GLU A 191 -11.25 8.53 -9.37
CA GLU A 191 -11.42 9.42 -10.52
C GLU A 191 -12.57 10.43 -10.32
N ASP A 192 -13.65 10.00 -9.65
CA ASP A 192 -14.79 10.85 -9.25
C ASP A 192 -14.45 11.77 -8.06
N GLY A 193 -13.26 11.63 -7.46
CA GLY A 193 -12.68 12.53 -6.48
C GLY A 193 -12.76 12.07 -5.02
N SER A 194 -13.11 10.80 -4.77
CA SER A 194 -12.93 10.19 -3.45
C SER A 194 -11.45 10.12 -3.07
N SER A 195 -11.16 10.11 -1.76
CA SER A 195 -9.80 9.77 -1.32
C SER A 195 -9.52 8.29 -1.62
N VAL A 196 -8.24 7.94 -1.78
CA VAL A 196 -7.85 6.55 -2.02
C VAL A 196 -8.20 5.69 -0.81
N GLU A 197 -8.04 6.22 0.40
CA GLU A 197 -8.44 5.54 1.63
C GLU A 197 -9.93 5.21 1.67
N ASP A 198 -10.79 6.17 1.28
CA ASP A 198 -12.25 5.95 1.22
C ASP A 198 -12.61 4.86 0.21
N ALA A 199 -12.02 4.91 -0.99
CA ALA A 199 -12.25 3.91 -2.03
C ALA A 199 -11.82 2.50 -1.59
N LEU A 200 -10.73 2.39 -0.83
CA LEU A 200 -10.21 1.11 -0.36
C LEU A 200 -10.97 0.55 0.86
N ALA A 201 -11.67 1.38 1.64
CA ALA A 201 -12.10 1.05 3.00
C ALA A 201 -12.97 -0.21 3.08
N GLU A 202 -14.01 -0.30 2.24
CA GLU A 202 -14.93 -1.45 2.26
C GLU A 202 -14.20 -2.75 1.88
N TRP A 203 -13.46 -2.72 0.78
CA TRP A 203 -12.76 -3.89 0.26
C TRP A 203 -11.68 -4.38 1.23
N MET A 204 -10.91 -3.46 1.80
CA MET A 204 -9.86 -3.78 2.78
C MET A 204 -10.42 -4.41 4.05
N MET A 205 -11.59 -3.97 4.50
CA MET A 205 -12.24 -4.57 5.66
C MET A 205 -12.81 -5.97 5.33
N GLU A 206 -13.45 -6.11 4.17
CA GLU A 206 -14.06 -7.37 3.72
C GLU A 206 -13.00 -8.47 3.50
N TYR A 207 -11.95 -8.19 2.73
CA TYR A 207 -10.99 -9.20 2.28
C TYR A 207 -9.69 -9.21 3.09
N ALA A 208 -9.24 -8.06 3.59
CA ALA A 208 -8.00 -7.97 4.34
C ALA A 208 -8.22 -7.89 5.87
N HIS A 209 -9.44 -7.65 6.35
CA HIS A 209 -9.71 -7.33 7.75
C HIS A 209 -8.80 -6.21 8.28
N ILE A 210 -8.58 -5.20 7.43
CA ILE A 210 -7.83 -3.99 7.74
C ILE A 210 -8.85 -2.85 7.82
N ASP A 211 -8.82 -2.12 8.93
CA ASP A 211 -9.46 -0.82 9.05
C ASP A 211 -8.45 0.25 8.60
N VAL A 212 -8.72 0.89 7.46
CA VAL A 212 -7.83 1.90 6.86
C VAL A 212 -7.78 3.20 7.66
N TYR A 213 -8.75 3.43 8.55
CA TYR A 213 -8.85 4.62 9.40
C TYR A 213 -8.31 4.39 10.82
N ALA A 214 -7.71 3.23 11.11
CA ALA A 214 -7.29 2.86 12.47
C ALA A 214 -6.32 3.86 13.14
N ASP A 215 -5.59 4.65 12.36
CA ASP A 215 -4.66 5.68 12.82
C ASP A 215 -5.28 7.09 12.91
N GLU A 216 -6.49 7.29 12.40
CA GLU A 216 -7.22 8.54 12.55
C GLU A 216 -7.81 8.62 13.96
N VAL A 217 -7.32 9.59 14.75
CA VAL A 217 -7.86 9.86 16.08
C VAL A 217 -9.30 10.34 15.91
N ALA A 218 -10.26 9.54 16.37
CA ALA A 218 -11.67 9.90 16.38
C ALA A 218 -11.86 11.35 16.85
N ASP A 219 -12.51 12.17 16.03
CA ASP A 219 -12.84 13.55 16.38
C ASP A 219 -13.67 13.52 17.67
N PRO A 220 -13.25 14.19 18.77
CA PRO A 220 -14.00 14.18 20.01
C PRO A 220 -15.45 14.66 19.87
N ASP A 221 -15.79 15.35 18.78
CA ASP A 221 -17.14 15.85 18.50
C ASP A 221 -18.12 14.80 17.94
N ASP A 222 -17.67 13.60 17.55
CA ASP A 222 -18.56 12.47 17.16
C ASP A 222 -18.75 11.43 18.29
N SER A 223 -18.34 11.79 19.51
CA SER A 223 -18.84 11.11 20.70
C SER A 223 -20.23 11.65 21.02
N GLY A 224 -21.25 10.99 20.48
CA GLY A 224 -22.66 11.30 20.71
C GLY A 224 -22.91 11.74 22.15
N ALA A 225 -23.07 13.06 22.33
CA ALA A 225 -23.36 13.65 23.62
C ALA A 225 -24.75 13.17 24.03
N ALA A 226 -24.77 12.07 24.79
CA ALA A 226 -25.89 11.73 25.62
C ALA A 226 -26.17 12.95 26.49
N ALA A 227 -27.26 13.67 26.18
CA ALA A 227 -27.81 14.72 27.02
C ALA A 227 -28.27 14.07 28.34
N GLY A 228 -27.33 13.89 29.25
CA GLY A 228 -27.56 13.59 30.64
C GLY A 228 -27.13 14.79 31.46
N ASP A 229 -28.07 15.69 31.74
CA ASP A 229 -27.96 16.52 32.94
C ASP A 229 -29.29 16.53 33.71
N SER A 230 -29.28 15.66 34.72
CA SER A 230 -29.61 15.93 36.12
C SER A 230 -30.45 17.16 36.51
N ALA A 231 -31.51 16.85 37.25
CA ALA A 231 -31.95 17.52 38.48
C ALA A 231 -32.56 18.94 38.38
N ASP A 232 -33.90 19.00 38.40
CA ASP A 232 -34.63 20.04 39.14
C ASP A 232 -35.25 19.40 40.39
N GLN A 233 -34.56 19.56 41.51
CA GLN A 233 -35.16 19.59 42.84
C GLN A 233 -34.96 21.00 43.38
N SER A 234 -35.95 21.87 43.21
CA SER A 234 -36.09 23.06 44.03
C SER A 234 -37.55 23.24 44.47
N GLY A 235 -37.83 22.87 45.72
CA GLY A 235 -39.06 23.25 46.39
C GLY A 235 -39.03 24.73 46.79
N ALA A 236 -40.11 25.47 46.54
CA ALA A 236 -40.58 26.59 47.36
C ALA A 236 -41.93 27.13 46.85
N ARG A 237 -43.04 26.66 47.43
CA ARG A 237 -44.11 27.43 48.11
C ARG A 237 -45.43 26.67 48.11
#